data_AF-R1E537-F1
#
_entry.id   AF-R1E537-F1
#
_cell.length_a   1.000
_cell.length_b   1.000
_cell.length_c   1.000
_cell.angle_alpha   90.00
_cell.angle_beta   90.00
_cell.angle_gamma   90.00
#
_symmetry.space_group_name_H-M   'P 1'
#
loop_
_entity.id
_entity.type
_entity.pdbx_description
1 polymer ?
#
loop_
_entity_poly.entity_id
_entity_poly.type
_entity_poly.pdbx_seq_one_letter_code
_entity_poly.pdbx_strand_id
1 'polypeptide(L)'
;MYDQPADKSSEGKSELLEKIDKWLLEYDIKELKNSLNEIVENIKERVGISKIEGSYTSISLYCCNRDNGRMWCKYDSKIEIYNKGKKISCEPNIPFLPDKLECINYRDKSLFEISNLRDKLSYIEGKILDIHKTAYPGVLMNLGNQSITISIDTYIDSKQETKKANSKIIKDNNSLIYEKDGFYIRIYWHTDEPCKS
;
A
#
# COMPACT_ATOMS: atom_id res chain seq x y z
N MET A 1 -29.83 5.83 43.89
CA MET A 1 -29.07 5.55 42.66
C MET A 1 -29.72 6.37 41.57
N TYR A 2 -29.01 7.37 41.04
CA TYR A 2 -29.46 8.09 39.85
C TYR A 2 -28.88 7.35 38.65
N ASP A 3 -29.74 6.71 37.87
CA ASP A 3 -29.39 6.19 36.55
C ASP A 3 -29.11 7.39 35.63
N GLN A 4 -27.84 7.62 35.31
CA GLN A 4 -27.47 8.53 34.23
C GLN A 4 -27.96 7.91 32.91
N PRO A 5 -28.79 8.61 32.12
CA PRO A 5 -29.12 8.14 30.78
C PRO A 5 -27.85 8.16 29.93
N ALA A 6 -27.53 7.02 29.31
CA ALA A 6 -26.47 6.92 28.32
C ALA A 6 -26.73 7.96 27.22
N ASP A 7 -25.72 8.81 27.00
CA ASP A 7 -25.83 10.01 26.20
C ASP A 7 -25.84 9.62 24.70
N LYS A 8 -27.03 9.61 24.07
CA LYS A 8 -27.23 9.36 22.62
C LYS A 8 -26.40 10.28 21.72
N SER A 9 -25.89 11.39 22.26
CA SER A 9 -24.92 12.30 21.64
C SER A 9 -23.56 11.65 21.34
N SER A 10 -23.13 10.72 22.18
CA SER A 10 -21.83 10.04 22.06
C SER A 10 -21.82 9.00 20.92
N GLU A 11 -22.91 8.25 20.77
CA GLU A 11 -23.10 7.26 19.69
C GLU A 11 -23.07 7.93 18.31
N GLY A 12 -23.80 9.03 18.13
CA GLY A 12 -23.84 9.76 16.85
C GLY A 12 -22.50 10.38 16.44
N LYS A 13 -21.64 10.77 17.39
CA LYS A 13 -20.28 11.24 17.10
C LYS A 13 -19.36 10.11 16.68
N SER A 14 -19.46 8.95 17.34
CA SER A 14 -18.67 7.76 16.99
C SER A 14 -18.97 7.29 15.58
N GLU A 15 -20.25 7.17 15.22
CA GLU A 15 -20.67 6.77 13.87
C GLU A 15 -20.19 7.75 12.78
N LEU A 16 -20.16 9.05 13.09
CA LEU A 16 -19.71 10.06 12.15
C LEU A 16 -18.20 10.00 11.91
N LEU A 17 -17.41 9.76 12.96
CA LEU A 17 -15.97 9.56 12.84
C LEU A 17 -15.64 8.30 12.03
N GLU A 18 -16.33 7.19 12.29
CA GLU A 18 -16.14 5.95 11.51
C GLU A 18 -16.46 6.14 10.02
N LYS A 19 -17.48 6.93 9.69
CA LYS A 19 -17.80 7.26 8.29
C LYS A 19 -16.73 8.12 7.64
N ILE A 20 -16.15 9.08 8.38
CA ILE A 20 -15.06 9.92 7.90
C ILE A 20 -13.81 9.08 7.65
N ASP A 21 -13.40 8.25 8.60
CA ASP A 21 -12.24 7.37 8.48
C ASP A 21 -12.41 6.42 7.30
N LYS A 22 -13.59 5.81 7.14
CA LYS A 22 -13.89 4.96 6.00
C LYS A 22 -13.74 5.71 4.67
N TRP A 23 -14.28 6.92 4.57
CA TRP A 23 -14.18 7.72 3.35
C TRP A 23 -12.73 8.12 3.02
N LEU A 24 -11.95 8.52 4.03
CA LEU A 24 -10.53 8.82 3.88
C LEU A 24 -9.73 7.60 3.42
N LEU A 25 -9.96 6.43 4.03
CA LEU A 25 -9.34 5.17 3.62
C LEU A 25 -9.66 4.83 2.16
N GLU A 26 -10.93 4.93 1.75
CA GLU A 26 -11.31 4.68 0.35
C GLU A 26 -10.66 5.66 -0.63
N TYR A 27 -10.55 6.93 -0.25
CA TYR A 27 -9.90 7.96 -1.05
C TYR A 27 -8.40 7.68 -1.23
N ASP A 28 -7.68 7.45 -0.13
CA ASP A 28 -6.22 7.23 -0.18
C ASP A 28 -5.87 5.90 -0.86
N ILE A 29 -6.66 4.84 -0.65
CA ILE A 29 -6.49 3.57 -1.36
C ILE A 29 -6.72 3.74 -2.86
N LYS A 30 -7.67 4.58 -3.28
CA LYS A 30 -7.91 4.89 -4.69
C LYS A 30 -6.72 5.65 -5.30
N GLU A 31 -6.20 6.66 -4.60
CA GLU A 31 -5.01 7.39 -5.03
C GLU A 31 -3.80 6.45 -5.17
N LEU A 32 -3.58 5.57 -4.19
CA LEU A 32 -2.53 4.57 -4.24
C LEU A 32 -2.70 3.62 -5.44
N LYS A 33 -3.92 3.12 -5.69
CA LYS A 33 -4.24 2.30 -6.87
C LYS A 33 -3.86 3.02 -8.16
N ASN A 34 -4.21 4.29 -8.30
CA ASN A 34 -3.89 5.08 -9.50
C ASN A 34 -2.38 5.20 -9.71
N SER A 35 -1.62 5.54 -8.66
CA SER A 35 -0.16 5.66 -8.75
C SER A 35 0.52 4.33 -9.12
N LEU A 36 0.05 3.22 -8.55
CA LEU A 36 0.56 1.89 -8.90
C LEU A 36 0.23 1.51 -10.34
N ASN A 37 -0.99 1.81 -10.80
CA ASN A 37 -1.41 1.59 -12.19
C ASN A 37 -0.54 2.36 -13.18
N GLU A 38 -0.16 3.60 -12.88
CA GLU A 38 0.72 4.37 -13.75
C GLU A 38 2.11 3.72 -13.91
N ILE A 39 2.67 3.14 -12.84
CA ILE A 39 3.94 2.40 -12.93
C ILE A 39 3.76 1.15 -13.80
N VAL A 40 2.67 0.42 -13.58
CA VAL A 40 2.34 -0.81 -14.32
C VAL A 40 2.12 -0.52 -15.81
N GLU A 41 1.43 0.57 -16.16
CA GLU A 41 1.24 0.99 -17.55
C GLU A 41 2.55 1.43 -18.21
N ASN A 42 3.44 2.14 -17.49
CA ASN A 42 4.78 2.46 -18.00
C ASN A 42 5.59 1.19 -18.34
N ILE A 43 5.52 0.16 -17.49
CA ILE A 43 6.19 -1.13 -17.75
C ILE A 43 5.57 -1.82 -18.98
N LYS A 44 4.24 -1.82 -19.09
CA LYS A 44 3.49 -2.39 -20.22
C LYS A 44 3.87 -1.72 -21.54
N GLU A 45 3.91 -0.40 -21.59
CA GLU A 45 4.34 0.38 -22.77
C GLU A 45 5.77 0.04 -23.16
N ARG A 46 6.68 -0.04 -22.18
CA ARG A 46 8.10 -0.34 -22.41
C ARG A 46 8.32 -1.71 -23.05
N VAL A 47 7.51 -2.70 -22.67
CA VAL A 47 7.61 -4.08 -23.18
C VAL A 47 6.72 -4.32 -24.42
N GLY A 48 5.86 -3.37 -24.77
CA GLY A 48 4.98 -3.47 -25.94
C GLY A 48 3.90 -4.57 -25.80
N ILE A 49 3.43 -4.82 -24.58
CA ILE A 49 2.33 -5.77 -24.35
C ILE A 49 0.97 -5.08 -24.46
N SER A 50 0.04 -5.68 -25.20
CA SER A 50 -1.26 -5.06 -25.50
C SER A 50 -2.29 -5.13 -24.37
N LYS A 51 -2.14 -6.08 -23.44
CA LYS A 51 -3.06 -6.26 -22.30
C LYS A 51 -2.32 -6.83 -21.10
N ILE A 52 -2.66 -6.39 -19.90
CA ILE A 52 -2.24 -7.02 -18.65
C ILE A 52 -3.41 -7.91 -18.17
N GLU A 53 -3.13 -9.15 -17.81
CA GLU A 53 -4.14 -10.04 -17.23
C GLU A 53 -4.28 -9.82 -15.73
N GLY A 54 -3.18 -9.52 -15.07
CA GLY A 54 -3.17 -9.04 -13.71
C GLY A 54 -1.79 -8.53 -13.30
N SER A 55 -1.73 -7.86 -12.17
CA SER A 55 -0.48 -7.44 -11.55
C SER A 55 -0.53 -7.68 -10.05
N TYR A 56 0.66 -7.92 -9.49
CA TYR A 56 0.89 -8.00 -8.08
C TYR A 56 1.98 -6.99 -7.72
N THR A 57 1.76 -6.21 -6.68
CA THR A 57 2.77 -5.30 -6.14
C THR A 57 2.88 -5.50 -4.65
N SER A 58 4.08 -5.78 -4.17
CA SER A 58 4.42 -5.80 -2.76
C SER A 58 5.31 -4.61 -2.43
N ILE A 59 5.02 -3.89 -1.36
CA ILE A 59 5.81 -2.76 -0.87
C ILE A 59 5.94 -2.90 0.64
N SER A 60 7.16 -2.82 1.15
CA SER A 60 7.44 -2.83 2.59
C SER A 60 8.16 -1.55 2.99
N LEU A 61 7.58 -0.86 3.97
CA LEU A 61 8.17 0.30 4.63
C LEU A 61 8.73 -0.13 5.98
N TYR A 62 10.04 -0.05 6.15
CA TYR A 62 10.72 -0.30 7.42
C TYR A 62 10.98 1.02 8.11
N CYS A 63 10.11 1.39 9.03
CA CYS A 63 10.11 2.70 9.69
C CYS A 63 10.74 2.63 11.08
N CYS A 64 11.55 3.62 11.38
CA CYS A 64 12.28 3.78 12.63
C CYS A 64 12.05 5.16 13.20
N ASN A 65 11.71 5.25 14.49
CA ASN A 65 11.79 6.51 15.22
C ASN A 65 13.24 6.77 15.62
N ARG A 66 13.76 7.95 15.28
CA ARG A 66 15.02 8.44 15.82
C ARG A 66 14.79 9.29 17.06
N ASP A 67 15.82 9.45 17.89
CA ASP A 67 15.80 10.21 19.15
C ASP A 67 15.33 11.67 19.02
N ASN A 68 15.31 12.22 17.81
CA ASN A 68 14.79 13.56 17.51
C ASN A 68 13.28 13.60 17.17
N GLY A 69 12.57 12.49 17.34
CA GLY A 69 11.15 12.35 17.01
C GLY A 69 10.84 12.31 15.51
N ARG A 70 11.85 12.30 14.63
CA ARG A 70 11.62 12.09 13.19
C ARG A 70 11.60 10.60 12.88
N MET A 71 10.51 10.17 12.28
CA MET A 71 10.39 8.85 11.68
C MET A 71 11.14 8.82 10.34
N TRP A 72 11.98 7.82 10.16
CA TRP A 72 12.64 7.54 8.90
C TRP A 72 12.25 6.14 8.43
N CYS A 73 11.76 6.05 7.20
CA CYS A 73 11.37 4.79 6.59
C CYS A 73 12.34 4.41 5.48
N LYS A 74 12.68 3.13 5.44
CA LYS A 74 13.32 2.49 4.29
C LYS A 74 12.25 1.80 3.46
N TYR A 75 12.45 1.76 2.15
CA TYR A 75 11.47 1.26 1.19
C TYR A 75 11.99 0.03 0.44
N ASP A 76 11.24 -1.06 0.42
CA ASP A 76 11.49 -2.17 -0.50
C ASP A 76 10.23 -2.46 -1.29
N SER A 77 10.38 -2.93 -2.54
CA SER A 77 9.22 -3.25 -3.35
C SER A 77 9.50 -4.28 -4.42
N LYS A 78 8.43 -4.91 -4.87
CA LYS A 78 8.45 -5.83 -6.00
C LYS A 78 7.17 -5.69 -6.78
N ILE A 79 7.28 -5.61 -8.11
CA ILE A 79 6.14 -5.57 -9.01
C ILE A 79 6.23 -6.77 -9.95
N GLU A 80 5.15 -7.53 -10.03
CA GLU A 80 4.99 -8.63 -10.98
C GLU A 80 3.79 -8.36 -11.89
N ILE A 81 4.00 -8.45 -13.20
CA ILE A 81 2.95 -8.26 -14.21
C ILE A 81 2.75 -9.58 -14.95
N TYR A 82 1.50 -9.99 -15.08
CA TYR A 82 1.09 -11.24 -15.69
C TYR A 82 0.39 -10.99 -17.03
N ASN A 83 0.84 -11.69 -18.08
CA ASN A 83 0.24 -11.66 -19.42
C ASN A 83 0.30 -13.05 -20.06
N LYS A 84 -0.86 -13.69 -20.30
CA LYS A 84 -0.99 -14.97 -21.00
C LYS A 84 -0.05 -16.07 -20.48
N GLY A 85 0.04 -16.19 -19.15
CA GLY A 85 0.95 -17.14 -18.49
C GLY A 85 2.44 -16.77 -18.55
N LYS A 86 2.77 -15.55 -18.99
CA LYS A 86 4.12 -14.95 -18.90
C LYS A 86 4.16 -13.93 -17.77
N LYS A 87 5.36 -13.72 -17.23
CA LYS A 87 5.64 -12.82 -16.11
C LYS A 87 6.66 -11.77 -16.51
N ILE A 88 6.47 -10.55 -16.05
CA ILE A 88 7.51 -9.52 -15.94
C ILE A 88 7.70 -9.30 -14.44
N SER A 89 8.94 -9.30 -13.96
CA SER A 89 9.26 -8.99 -12.55
C SER A 89 10.15 -7.78 -12.51
N CYS A 90 9.81 -6.81 -11.67
CA CYS A 90 10.55 -5.58 -11.48
C CYS A 90 10.87 -5.37 -10.01
N GLU A 91 12.13 -5.03 -9.72
CA GLU A 91 12.64 -4.80 -8.37
C GLU A 91 13.52 -3.53 -8.37
N PRO A 92 13.65 -2.82 -7.23
CA PRO A 92 14.57 -1.72 -7.06
C PRO A 92 15.99 -2.07 -7.47
N ASN A 93 16.63 -1.19 -8.24
CA ASN A 93 18.07 -1.28 -8.53
C ASN A 93 18.92 -1.14 -7.24
N ILE A 94 18.46 -0.27 -6.33
CA ILE A 94 19.10 0.00 -5.04
C ILE A 94 18.04 -0.21 -3.96
N PRO A 95 18.25 -1.14 -3.02
CA PRO A 95 17.37 -1.28 -1.88
C PRO A 95 17.21 0.04 -1.13
N PHE A 96 15.99 0.38 -0.72
CA PHE A 96 15.69 1.52 0.16
C PHE A 96 15.82 2.92 -0.42
N LEU A 97 16.37 3.09 -1.62
CA LEU A 97 16.43 4.36 -2.35
C LEU A 97 16.24 4.14 -3.86
N PRO A 98 15.10 3.58 -4.32
CA PRO A 98 14.94 3.29 -5.73
C PRO A 98 14.72 4.59 -6.50
N ASP A 99 15.66 4.95 -7.36
CA ASP A 99 15.41 5.89 -8.45
C ASP A 99 14.89 5.17 -9.70
N LYS A 100 15.13 3.85 -9.77
CA LYS A 100 14.81 2.97 -10.89
C LYS A 100 14.26 1.62 -10.44
N LEU A 101 13.57 0.97 -11.37
CA LEU A 101 13.23 -0.44 -11.28
C LEU A 101 13.97 -1.20 -12.39
N GLU A 102 14.67 -2.26 -12.01
CA GLU A 102 15.23 -3.24 -12.91
C GLU A 102 14.19 -4.33 -13.16
N CYS A 103 13.89 -4.58 -14.43
CA CYS A 103 12.83 -5.47 -14.85
C CYS A 103 13.37 -6.61 -15.73
N ILE A 104 12.84 -7.81 -15.49
CA ILE A 104 13.08 -9.00 -16.29
C ILE A 104 11.77 -9.42 -16.97
N ASN A 105 11.74 -9.43 -18.29
CA ASN A 105 10.65 -10.02 -19.05
C ASN A 105 10.92 -11.51 -19.28
N TYR A 106 10.19 -12.39 -18.60
CA TYR A 106 10.40 -13.84 -18.73
C TYR A 106 9.89 -14.43 -20.06
N ARG A 107 9.23 -13.64 -20.92
CA ARG A 107 8.81 -14.11 -22.25
C ARG A 107 10.00 -14.30 -23.18
N ASP A 108 10.91 -13.32 -23.20
CA ASP A 108 12.07 -13.27 -24.10
C ASP A 108 13.40 -13.19 -23.32
N LYS A 109 13.35 -13.19 -21.99
CA LYS A 109 14.48 -13.04 -21.06
C LYS A 109 15.21 -11.70 -21.22
N SER A 110 14.55 -10.68 -21.75
CA SER A 110 15.11 -9.33 -21.84
C SER A 110 15.15 -8.64 -20.49
N LEU A 111 16.18 -7.81 -20.30
CA LEU A 111 16.35 -6.92 -19.17
C LEU A 111 16.10 -5.48 -19.63
N PHE A 112 15.42 -4.70 -18.81
CA PHE A 112 15.19 -3.28 -19.05
C PHE A 112 15.01 -2.53 -17.74
N GLU A 113 15.20 -1.21 -17.79
CA GLU A 113 15.02 -0.32 -16.64
C GLU A 113 13.83 0.62 -16.85
N ILE A 114 13.13 0.93 -15.76
CA ILE A 114 12.21 2.06 -15.64
C ILE A 114 12.85 3.09 -14.71
N SER A 115 13.12 4.28 -15.22
CA SER A 115 13.79 5.37 -14.49
C SER A 115 12.83 6.47 -14.06
N ASN A 116 13.34 7.43 -13.27
CA ASN A 116 12.63 8.63 -12.82
C ASN A 116 11.39 8.31 -11.96
N LEU A 117 11.49 7.27 -11.14
CA LEU A 117 10.40 6.84 -10.27
C LEU A 117 10.41 7.51 -8.89
N ARG A 118 11.48 8.24 -8.55
CA ARG A 118 11.72 8.79 -7.21
C ARG A 118 10.52 9.53 -6.61
N ASP A 119 9.97 10.50 -7.35
CA ASP A 119 8.85 11.32 -6.85
C ASP A 119 7.58 10.48 -6.68
N LYS A 120 7.34 9.54 -7.59
CA LYS A 120 6.17 8.65 -7.56
C LYS A 120 6.24 7.64 -6.43
N LEU A 121 7.42 7.06 -6.19
CA LEU A 121 7.67 6.16 -5.08
C LEU A 121 7.57 6.88 -3.73
N SER A 122 8.06 8.12 -3.66
CA SER A 122 7.91 8.97 -2.47
C SER A 122 6.43 9.30 -2.20
N TYR A 123 5.64 9.56 -3.25
CA TYR A 123 4.19 9.75 -3.13
C TYR A 123 3.50 8.48 -2.62
N ILE A 124 3.83 7.32 -3.18
CA ILE A 124 3.31 6.02 -2.76
C ILE A 124 3.63 5.79 -1.28
N GLU A 125 4.89 5.93 -0.86
CA GLU A 125 5.30 5.82 0.55
C GLU A 125 4.44 6.68 1.47
N GLY A 126 4.26 7.96 1.13
CA GLY A 126 3.40 8.88 1.87
C GLY A 126 1.97 8.37 2.01
N LYS A 127 1.38 7.85 0.91
CA LYS A 127 0.03 7.28 0.92
C LYS A 127 -0.09 6.03 1.78
N ILE A 128 0.90 5.14 1.77
CA ILE A 128 0.92 3.97 2.66
C ILE A 128 0.87 4.41 4.13
N LEU A 129 1.68 5.41 4.49
CA LEU A 129 1.72 5.95 5.85
C LEU A 129 0.40 6.61 6.23
N ASP A 130 -0.24 7.36 5.33
CA ASP A 130 -1.51 8.02 5.60
C ASP A 130 -2.66 7.03 5.79
N ILE A 131 -2.71 5.98 4.95
CA ILE A 131 -3.67 4.88 5.12
C ILE A 131 -3.41 4.18 6.46
N HIS A 132 -2.16 3.90 6.80
CA HIS A 132 -1.80 3.27 8.08
C HIS A 132 -2.20 4.13 9.28
N LYS A 133 -1.93 5.44 9.27
CA LYS A 133 -2.30 6.36 10.36
C LYS A 133 -3.81 6.42 10.57
N THR A 134 -4.57 6.41 9.48
CA THR A 134 -6.05 6.42 9.52
C THR A 134 -6.57 5.08 10.03
N ALA A 135 -6.00 3.96 9.57
CA ALA A 135 -6.41 2.63 10.02
C ALA A 135 -5.98 2.35 11.47
N TYR A 136 -4.80 2.77 11.91
CA TYR A 136 -4.23 2.42 13.21
C TYR A 136 -3.71 3.66 13.94
N PRO A 137 -4.63 4.55 14.36
CA PRO A 137 -4.25 5.78 15.05
C PRO A 137 -3.47 5.46 16.32
N GLY A 138 -2.38 6.18 16.55
CA GLY A 138 -1.52 6.04 17.74
C GLY A 138 -0.44 4.98 17.64
N VAL A 139 -0.51 4.00 16.72
CA VAL A 139 0.54 2.96 16.60
C VAL A 139 1.90 3.59 16.32
N LEU A 140 1.99 4.47 15.32
CA LEU A 140 3.25 5.15 14.97
C LEU A 140 3.74 6.12 16.05
N MET A 141 2.83 6.70 16.83
CA MET A 141 3.18 7.63 17.92
C MET A 141 3.73 6.91 19.15
N ASN A 142 3.31 5.65 19.37
CA ASN A 142 3.61 4.86 20.55
C ASN A 142 4.71 3.83 20.34
N LEU A 143 5.48 3.92 19.25
CA LEU A 143 6.58 2.98 18.92
C LEU A 143 7.73 2.99 19.93
N GLY A 144 7.94 4.11 20.64
CA GLY A 144 9.14 4.29 21.46
C GLY A 144 10.41 4.09 20.62
N ASN A 145 11.28 3.17 21.05
CA ASN A 145 12.54 2.83 20.37
C ASN A 145 12.40 1.66 19.37
N GLN A 146 11.20 1.09 19.21
CA GLN A 146 10.96 -0.02 18.29
C GLN A 146 10.91 0.47 16.85
N SER A 147 11.22 -0.42 15.92
CA SER A 147 10.92 -0.23 14.51
C SER A 147 9.58 -0.87 14.16
N ILE A 148 9.00 -0.46 13.04
CA ILE A 148 7.78 -1.02 12.48
C ILE A 148 7.98 -1.32 11.01
N THR A 149 7.56 -2.50 10.59
CA THR A 149 7.40 -2.83 9.18
C THR A 149 5.94 -2.69 8.81
N ILE A 150 5.64 -1.85 7.81
CA ILE A 150 4.32 -1.70 7.21
C ILE A 150 4.41 -2.23 5.79
N SER A 151 3.68 -3.30 5.51
CA SER A 151 3.67 -3.94 4.20
C SER A 151 2.33 -3.77 3.52
N ILE A 152 2.38 -3.58 2.20
CA ILE A 152 1.24 -3.55 1.32
C ILE A 152 1.43 -4.62 0.26
N ASP A 153 0.42 -5.47 0.12
CA ASP A 153 0.28 -6.37 -1.02
C ASP A 153 -0.96 -5.94 -1.81
N THR A 154 -0.76 -5.56 -3.07
CA THR A 154 -1.86 -5.27 -4.00
C THR A 154 -1.94 -6.33 -5.08
N TYR A 155 -3.16 -6.62 -5.51
CA TYR A 155 -3.45 -7.48 -6.63
C TYR A 155 -4.52 -6.86 -7.51
N ILE A 156 -4.27 -6.83 -8.81
CA ILE A 156 -5.22 -6.39 -9.82
C ILE A 156 -5.50 -7.58 -10.73
N ASP A 157 -6.77 -7.96 -10.86
CA ASP A 157 -7.22 -8.99 -11.79
C ASP A 157 -8.16 -8.38 -12.84
N SER A 158 -7.64 -8.25 -14.07
CA SER A 158 -8.42 -7.71 -15.20
C SER A 158 -9.62 -8.60 -15.58
N LYS A 159 -9.66 -9.86 -15.12
CA LYS A 159 -10.82 -10.74 -15.35
C LYS A 159 -11.97 -10.44 -14.39
N GLN A 160 -11.70 -9.75 -13.27
CA GLN A 160 -12.67 -9.51 -12.21
C GLN A 160 -13.26 -8.09 -12.19
N GLU A 161 -12.76 -7.17 -13.02
CA GLU A 161 -13.28 -5.79 -13.16
C GLU A 161 -14.78 -5.70 -13.49
N THR A 162 -15.42 -6.79 -13.94
CA THR A 162 -16.84 -6.82 -14.32
C THR A 162 -17.80 -7.20 -13.19
N LYS A 163 -17.31 -7.62 -12.02
CA LYS A 163 -18.17 -7.90 -10.87
C LYS A 163 -18.41 -6.60 -10.10
N LYS A 164 -19.62 -6.05 -10.20
CA LYS A 164 -20.11 -4.98 -9.31
C LYS A 164 -20.00 -5.46 -7.85
N ALA A 165 -18.91 -5.13 -7.19
CA ALA A 165 -18.72 -5.39 -5.77
C ALA A 165 -18.81 -4.06 -5.04
N ASN A 166 -19.67 -3.98 -4.02
CA ASN A 166 -19.54 -2.93 -3.02
C ASN A 166 -18.13 -3.01 -2.42
N SER A 167 -17.51 -1.87 -2.11
CA SER A 167 -16.23 -1.86 -1.42
C SER A 167 -16.35 -2.64 -0.13
N LYS A 168 -15.45 -3.60 0.06
CA LYS A 168 -15.32 -4.33 1.33
C LYS A 168 -14.07 -3.84 2.02
N ILE A 169 -14.22 -3.29 3.23
CA ILE A 169 -13.12 -2.99 4.15
C ILE A 169 -13.24 -3.95 5.31
N ILE A 170 -12.19 -4.73 5.55
CA ILE A 170 -12.05 -5.60 6.71
C ILE A 170 -10.84 -5.10 7.49
N LYS A 171 -11.00 -4.88 8.79
CA LYS A 171 -9.94 -4.37 9.67
C LYS A 171 -9.80 -5.32 10.85
N ASP A 172 -8.60 -5.84 11.01
CA ASP A 172 -8.15 -6.60 12.16
C ASP A 172 -7.15 -5.75 12.98
N ASN A 173 -6.57 -6.31 14.04
CA ASN A 173 -5.66 -5.56 14.93
C ASN A 173 -4.43 -5.00 14.22
N ASN A 174 -3.90 -5.71 13.22
CA ASN A 174 -2.68 -5.35 12.51
C ASN A 174 -2.78 -5.55 10.99
N SER A 175 -3.98 -5.75 10.45
CA SER A 175 -4.18 -5.85 9.00
C SER A 175 -5.50 -5.27 8.52
N LEU A 176 -5.43 -4.50 7.44
CA LEU A 176 -6.55 -3.90 6.73
C LEU A 176 -6.61 -4.53 5.34
N ILE A 177 -7.78 -5.03 4.95
CA ILE A 177 -8.05 -5.54 3.61
C ILE A 177 -9.09 -4.64 2.96
N TYR A 178 -8.83 -4.23 1.72
CA TYR A 178 -9.81 -3.56 0.88
C TYR A 178 -9.94 -4.29 -0.46
N GLU A 179 -11.17 -4.49 -0.90
CA GLU A 179 -11.49 -5.11 -2.18
C GLU A 179 -12.58 -4.31 -2.89
N LYS A 180 -12.32 -3.93 -4.15
CA LYS A 180 -13.28 -3.26 -5.03
C LYS A 180 -12.89 -3.40 -6.50
N ASP A 181 -13.86 -3.75 -7.36
CA ASP A 181 -13.70 -3.75 -8.83
C ASP A 181 -12.44 -4.50 -9.32
N GLY A 182 -12.21 -5.71 -8.82
CA GLY A 182 -11.05 -6.53 -9.20
C GLY A 182 -9.70 -6.04 -8.64
N PHE A 183 -9.69 -4.98 -7.83
CA PHE A 183 -8.53 -4.53 -7.06
C PHE A 183 -8.65 -5.00 -5.62
N TYR A 184 -7.62 -5.70 -5.17
CA TYR A 184 -7.43 -6.14 -3.80
C TYR A 184 -6.18 -5.47 -3.23
N ILE A 185 -6.26 -5.01 -2.00
CA ILE A 185 -5.13 -4.52 -1.24
C ILE A 185 -5.20 -5.07 0.19
N ARG A 186 -4.06 -5.55 0.67
CA ARG A 186 -3.84 -5.88 2.08
C ARG A 186 -2.72 -5.01 2.61
N ILE A 187 -3.00 -4.30 3.69
CA ILE A 187 -2.03 -3.52 4.44
C ILE A 187 -1.87 -4.20 5.78
N TYR A 188 -0.66 -4.51 6.18
CA TYR A 188 -0.40 -5.14 7.46
C TYR A 188 0.88 -4.63 8.07
N TRP A 189 1.01 -4.76 9.38
CA TRP A 189 2.18 -4.27 10.08
C TRP A 189 2.55 -5.16 11.27
N HIS A 190 3.80 -5.03 11.68
CA HIS A 190 4.34 -5.62 12.89
C HIS A 190 5.47 -4.74 13.43
N THR A 191 5.65 -4.76 14.74
CA THR A 191 6.80 -4.13 15.39
C THR A 191 7.98 -5.08 15.38
N ASP A 192 9.16 -4.52 15.14
CA ASP A 192 10.42 -5.23 15.03
C ASP A 192 11.35 -4.86 16.19
N GLU A 193 12.55 -5.46 16.19
CA GLU A 193 13.61 -5.10 17.12
C GLU A 193 13.91 -3.59 17.10
N PRO A 194 14.49 -3.04 18.18
CA PRO A 194 14.88 -1.64 18.24
C PRO A 194 15.78 -1.25 17.08
N CYS A 195 15.64 -0.02 16.61
CA CYS A 195 16.49 0.53 15.56
C CYS A 195 17.95 0.48 16.00
N LYS A 196 18.79 -0.31 15.31
CA LYS A 196 20.23 -0.31 15.55
C LYS A 196 20.80 1.04 15.10
N SER A 197 21.38 1.77 16.05
CA SER A 197 22.10 3.03 15.85
C SER A 197 23.33 2.86 14.97
#